data_AF-A0A8J3BZP7-F1
#
_entry.id   AF-A0A8J3BZP7-F1
#
_cell.length_a   1.000
_cell.length_b   1.000
_cell.length_c   1.000
_cell.angle_alpha   90.00
_cell.angle_beta   90.00
_cell.angle_gamma   90.00
#
_symmetry.space_group_name_H-M   'P 1'
#
loop_
_entity.id
_entity.type
_entity.pdbx_description
1 polymer ?
#
loop_
_entity_poly.entity_id
_entity_poly.type
_entity_poly.pdbx_seq_one_letter_code
_entity_poly.pdbx_strand_id
1 'polypeptide(L)'
;MTSEIVETPKKRRRVGRQLSPEQAAAAAMVAEAKARGLELTGPGGLLKLFTKNVLETALNEEVTEHLGHEKNRAEAGRESANVRNGTRPKTVTSDAAGEVHIDVPRDREGTFEPKIVKKRQRRLSGVDEVVLSLYAKGLTTGESAP
;
A
#
# COMPACT_ATOMS: atom_id res chain seq x y z
N MET A 1 72.04 -4.70 4.08
CA MET A 1 70.87 -5.08 4.88
C MET A 1 69.65 -4.48 4.21
N THR A 2 69.07 -5.24 3.28
CA THR A 2 67.85 -4.89 2.54
C THR A 2 66.67 -5.49 3.29
N SER A 3 65.85 -4.66 3.92
CA SER A 3 64.59 -5.08 4.52
C SER A 3 63.44 -4.57 3.64
N GLU A 4 62.82 -5.51 2.93
CA GLU A 4 61.55 -5.34 2.23
C GLU A 4 60.47 -4.96 3.25
N ILE A 5 59.77 -3.86 3.00
CA ILE A 5 58.49 -3.55 3.64
C ILE A 5 57.40 -3.89 2.62
N VAL A 6 56.81 -5.08 2.77
CA VAL A 6 55.57 -5.47 2.10
C VAL A 6 54.42 -4.82 2.85
N GLU A 7 53.91 -3.68 2.39
CA GLU A 7 52.65 -3.13 2.88
C GLU A 7 51.47 -3.81 2.16
N THR A 8 50.73 -4.64 2.90
CA THR A 8 49.52 -5.30 2.43
C THR A 8 48.36 -4.30 2.33
N PRO A 9 47.51 -4.32 1.29
CA PRO A 9 46.44 -3.33 1.17
C PRO A 9 45.38 -3.57 2.26
N LYS A 10 45.19 -2.56 3.12
CA LYS A 10 44.11 -2.51 4.13
C LYS A 10 42.76 -2.74 3.44
N LYS A 11 42.11 -3.87 3.76
CA LYS A 11 40.70 -4.16 3.42
C LYS A 11 39.83 -3.01 3.97
N ARG A 12 39.40 -2.10 3.09
CA ARG A 12 38.35 -1.12 3.43
C ARG A 12 37.09 -1.91 3.79
N ARG A 13 36.78 -2.00 5.09
CA ARG A 13 35.48 -2.47 5.59
C ARG A 13 34.43 -1.60 4.93
N ARG A 14 33.69 -2.15 3.96
CA ARG A 14 32.47 -1.52 3.45
C ARG A 14 31.54 -1.39 4.65
N VAL A 15 31.36 -0.18 5.15
CA VAL A 15 30.31 0.14 6.12
C VAL A 15 29.02 -0.36 5.47
N GLY A 16 28.35 -1.33 6.10
CA GLY A 16 27.13 -1.92 5.56
C GLY A 16 26.16 -0.80 5.26
N ARG A 17 25.76 -0.67 3.99
CA ARG A 17 24.78 0.33 3.57
C ARG A 17 23.48 0.01 4.31
N GLN A 18 23.17 0.78 5.34
CA GLN A 18 21.89 0.70 6.05
C GLN A 18 20.80 1.06 5.05
N LEU A 19 19.89 0.11 4.83
CA LEU A 19 18.72 0.32 3.98
C LEU A 19 17.75 1.27 4.68
N SER A 20 17.08 2.15 3.93
CA SER A 20 15.95 2.89 4.49
C SER A 20 14.85 1.91 4.92
N PRO A 21 13.96 2.27 5.85
CA PRO A 21 12.80 1.45 6.20
C PRO A 21 12.00 1.02 4.97
N GLU A 22 11.87 1.91 3.98
CA GLU A 22 11.14 1.63 2.73
C GLU A 22 11.86 0.56 1.89
N GLN A 23 13.19 0.64 1.79
CA GLN A 23 14.02 -0.34 1.09
C GLN A 23 13.97 -1.70 1.77
N ALA A 24 13.92 -1.73 3.11
CA ALA A 24 13.80 -2.97 3.87
C ALA A 24 12.44 -3.65 3.64
N ALA A 25 11.34 -2.88 3.71
CA ALA A 25 10.01 -3.42 3.46
C ALA A 25 9.80 -3.82 1.98
N ALA A 26 10.36 -3.07 1.02
CA ALA A 26 10.31 -3.44 -0.39
C ALA A 26 11.10 -4.74 -0.65
N ALA A 27 12.27 -4.88 -0.02
CA ALA A 27 13.05 -6.12 -0.08
C ALA A 27 12.28 -7.30 0.54
N ALA A 28 11.58 -7.09 1.65
CA ALA A 28 10.75 -8.12 2.29
C ALA A 28 9.59 -8.56 1.37
N MET A 29 8.84 -7.64 0.76
CA MET A 29 7.76 -7.97 -0.18
C MET A 29 8.29 -8.71 -1.42
N VAL A 30 9.41 -8.27 -1.99
CA VAL A 30 10.00 -8.95 -3.16
C VAL A 30 10.50 -10.34 -2.79
N ALA A 31 11.08 -10.52 -1.60
CA ALA A 31 11.51 -11.82 -1.12
C ALA A 31 10.32 -12.77 -0.90
N GLU A 32 9.25 -12.28 -0.30
CA GLU A 32 8.02 -13.04 -0.09
C GLU A 32 7.33 -13.40 -1.42
N ALA A 33 7.26 -12.45 -2.36
CA ALA A 33 6.72 -12.70 -3.70
C ALA A 33 7.51 -13.80 -4.41
N LYS A 34 8.85 -13.75 -4.36
CA LYS A 34 9.72 -14.81 -4.90
C LYS A 34 9.47 -16.15 -4.22
N ALA A 35 9.31 -16.17 -2.88
CA ALA A 35 9.00 -17.39 -2.14
C ALA A 35 7.64 -17.99 -2.53
N ARG A 36 6.67 -17.14 -2.90
CA ARG A 36 5.34 -17.54 -3.41
C ARG A 36 5.32 -17.83 -4.91
N GLY A 37 6.44 -17.65 -5.62
CA GLY A 37 6.52 -17.82 -7.07
C GLY A 37 5.75 -16.76 -7.87
N LEU A 38 5.48 -15.60 -7.27
CA LEU A 38 4.78 -14.49 -7.93
C LEU A 38 5.74 -13.73 -8.84
N GLU A 39 5.30 -13.46 -10.07
CA GLU A 39 5.96 -12.52 -10.95
C GLU A 39 5.93 -11.11 -10.34
N LEU A 40 6.95 -10.29 -10.65
CA LEU A 40 6.97 -8.91 -10.17
C LEU A 40 5.86 -8.08 -10.84
N THR A 41 5.72 -8.26 -12.16
CA THR A 41 4.72 -7.64 -13.02
C THR A 41 3.78 -8.72 -13.58
N GLY A 42 2.72 -8.33 -14.29
CA GLY A 42 1.82 -9.28 -14.96
C GLY A 42 0.45 -9.48 -14.27
N PRO A 43 -0.45 -10.31 -14.84
CA PRO A 43 -1.87 -10.36 -14.48
C PRO A 43 -2.17 -10.78 -13.04
N GLY A 44 -1.25 -11.49 -12.39
CA GLY A 44 -1.29 -11.86 -10.98
C GLY A 44 -0.03 -11.47 -10.21
N GLY A 45 0.78 -10.56 -10.76
CA GLY A 45 2.07 -10.19 -10.20
C GLY A 45 1.96 -9.36 -8.93
N LEU A 46 3.08 -9.23 -8.22
CA LEU A 46 3.20 -8.50 -6.95
C LEU A 46 2.65 -7.07 -7.05
N LEU A 47 2.99 -6.32 -8.10
CA LEU A 47 2.55 -4.93 -8.24
C LEU A 47 1.02 -4.81 -8.28
N LYS A 48 0.33 -5.74 -8.96
CA LYS A 48 -1.14 -5.73 -9.01
C LYS A 48 -1.75 -6.00 -7.64
N LEU A 49 -1.24 -7.01 -6.93
CA LEU A 49 -1.71 -7.34 -5.58
C LEU A 49 -1.46 -6.18 -4.60
N PHE A 50 -0.30 -5.54 -4.73
CA PHE A 50 0.06 -4.39 -3.92
C PHE A 50 -0.87 -3.20 -4.19
N THR A 51 -1.03 -2.79 -5.46
CA THR A 51 -1.94 -1.70 -5.84
C THR A 51 -3.37 -1.99 -5.40
N LYS A 52 -3.85 -3.23 -5.54
CA LYS A 52 -5.16 -3.66 -5.02
C LYS A 52 -5.27 -3.39 -3.52
N ASN A 53 -4.34 -3.92 -2.74
CA ASN A 53 -4.40 -3.84 -1.28
C ASN A 53 -4.34 -2.38 -0.80
N VAL A 54 -3.48 -1.55 -1.39
CA VAL A 54 -3.39 -0.14 -1.00
C VAL A 54 -4.69 0.61 -1.31
N LEU A 55 -5.28 0.38 -2.49
CA LEU A 55 -6.56 0.99 -2.86
C LEU A 55 -7.69 0.55 -1.93
N GLU A 56 -7.80 -0.74 -1.63
CA GLU A 56 -8.84 -1.26 -0.75
C GLU A 56 -8.68 -0.78 0.69
N THR A 57 -7.46 -0.73 1.22
CA THR A 57 -7.19 -0.20 2.56
C THR A 57 -7.60 1.26 2.65
N ALA A 58 -7.15 2.09 1.71
CA ALA A 58 -7.45 3.52 1.74
C ALA A 58 -8.96 3.81 1.54
N LEU A 59 -9.66 3.01 0.72
CA LEU A 59 -11.13 3.09 0.62
C LEU A 59 -11.84 2.68 1.91
N ASN A 60 -11.30 1.70 2.65
CA ASN A 60 -11.88 1.30 3.94
C ASN A 60 -11.71 2.38 4.99
N GLU A 61 -10.57 3.08 4.99
CA GLU A 61 -10.30 4.26 5.82
C GLU A 61 -11.26 5.40 5.49
N GLU A 62 -11.43 5.75 4.21
CA GLU A 62 -12.40 6.77 3.79
C GLU A 62 -13.83 6.46 4.30
N VAL A 63 -14.24 5.19 4.28
CA VAL A 63 -15.55 4.79 4.83
C VAL A 63 -15.58 4.82 6.36
N THR A 64 -14.46 4.55 7.05
CA THR A 64 -14.39 4.72 8.51
C THR A 64 -14.63 6.19 8.83
N GLU A 65 -13.91 7.09 8.17
CA GLU A 65 -14.04 8.54 8.36
C GLU A 65 -15.47 9.02 8.05
N HIS A 66 -16.04 8.58 6.93
CA HIS A 66 -17.41 8.94 6.52
C HIS A 66 -18.47 8.51 7.53
N LEU A 67 -18.32 7.32 8.12
CA LEU A 67 -19.29 6.79 9.09
C LEU A 67 -19.00 7.20 10.54
N GLY A 68 -17.80 7.70 10.82
CA GLY A 68 -17.32 8.04 12.16
C GLY A 68 -17.06 6.83 13.06
N HIS A 69 -17.01 5.61 12.51
CA HIS A 69 -16.76 4.41 13.30
C HIS A 69 -16.14 3.28 12.49
N GLU A 70 -15.44 2.40 13.21
CA GLU A 70 -14.85 1.19 12.65
C GLU A 70 -15.87 0.12 12.28
N LYS A 71 -15.45 -0.84 11.45
CA LYS A 71 -16.32 -1.95 11.06
C LYS A 71 -16.79 -2.71 12.31
N ASN A 72 -18.10 -2.95 12.41
CA ASN A 72 -18.76 -3.60 13.55
C ASN A 72 -18.58 -2.89 14.90
N ARG A 73 -18.23 -1.59 14.90
CA ARG A 73 -18.01 -0.80 16.12
C ARG A 73 -18.91 0.44 16.21
N ALA A 74 -20.09 0.39 15.59
CA ALA A 74 -21.06 1.48 15.74
C ALA A 74 -21.57 1.53 17.18
N GLU A 75 -21.51 2.70 17.80
CA GLU A 75 -22.02 2.92 19.15
C GLU A 75 -23.55 2.95 19.20
N ALA A 76 -24.11 2.48 20.31
CA ALA A 76 -25.55 2.56 20.56
C ALA A 76 -25.95 4.01 20.89
N GLY A 77 -27.06 4.50 20.30
CA GLY A 77 -27.60 5.84 20.58
C GLY A 77 -27.05 6.98 19.73
N ARG A 78 -26.20 6.70 18.74
CA ARG A 78 -25.75 7.67 17.73
C ARG A 78 -26.91 8.23 16.89
N GLU A 79 -26.73 9.45 16.39
CA GLU A 79 -27.75 10.15 15.59
C GLU A 79 -27.96 9.51 14.20
N SER A 80 -26.89 9.04 13.56
CA SER A 80 -26.96 8.40 12.24
C SER A 80 -27.25 6.90 12.34
N ALA A 81 -28.21 6.39 11.57
CA ALA A 81 -28.44 4.95 11.43
C ALA A 81 -27.51 4.29 10.38
N ASN A 82 -26.67 5.08 9.70
CA ASN A 82 -25.89 4.60 8.56
C ASN A 82 -24.76 3.65 8.95
N VAL A 83 -24.63 2.53 8.25
CA VAL A 83 -23.63 1.50 8.53
C VAL A 83 -23.01 1.00 7.24
N ARG A 84 -21.84 0.35 7.33
CA ARG A 84 -21.26 -0.37 6.19
C ARG A 84 -22.23 -1.45 5.69
N ASN A 85 -22.35 -1.57 4.37
CA ASN A 85 -23.21 -2.52 3.68
C ASN A 85 -22.43 -3.33 2.62
N GLY A 86 -21.36 -3.99 3.09
CA GLY A 86 -20.49 -4.81 2.26
C GLY A 86 -19.68 -4.02 1.23
N THR A 87 -19.27 -4.70 0.16
CA THR A 87 -18.43 -4.16 -0.92
C THR A 87 -19.08 -4.37 -2.29
N ARG A 88 -18.59 -3.69 -3.32
CA ARG A 88 -18.95 -3.90 -4.73
C ARG A 88 -17.69 -4.10 -5.55
N PRO A 89 -17.62 -5.12 -6.42
CA PRO A 89 -16.47 -5.30 -7.28
C PRO A 89 -16.38 -4.18 -8.31
N LYS A 90 -15.16 -3.71 -8.56
CA LYS A 90 -14.84 -2.70 -9.56
C LYS A 90 -13.49 -3.01 -10.19
N THR A 91 -13.44 -3.07 -11.51
CA THR A 91 -12.18 -3.09 -12.24
C THR A 91 -11.74 -1.65 -12.52
N VAL A 92 -10.49 -1.35 -12.19
CA VAL A 92 -9.80 -0.09 -12.47
C VAL A 92 -8.51 -0.35 -13.24
N THR A 93 -8.07 0.59 -14.06
CA THR A 93 -6.83 0.50 -14.81
C THR A 93 -5.85 1.53 -14.25
N SER A 94 -4.70 1.04 -13.80
CA SER A 94 -3.53 1.82 -13.40
C SER A 94 -2.46 1.77 -14.50
N ASP A 95 -1.55 2.73 -14.52
CA ASP A 95 -0.49 2.79 -15.53
C ASP A 95 0.61 1.76 -15.22
N ALA A 96 0.93 1.52 -13.94
CA ALA A 96 1.99 0.61 -13.52
C ALA A 96 1.54 -0.87 -13.39
N ALA A 97 0.32 -1.14 -12.93
CA ALA A 97 -0.17 -2.50 -12.68
C ALA A 97 -1.22 -2.99 -13.69
N GLY A 98 -1.62 -2.14 -14.64
CA GLY A 98 -2.67 -2.46 -15.61
C GLY A 98 -4.04 -2.59 -14.95
N GLU A 99 -4.85 -3.55 -15.40
CA GLU A 99 -6.18 -3.81 -14.83
C GLU A 99 -6.11 -4.46 -13.44
N VAL A 100 -6.74 -3.82 -12.47
CA VAL A 100 -6.81 -4.24 -11.07
C VAL A 100 -8.28 -4.41 -10.68
N HIS A 101 -8.62 -5.56 -10.11
CA HIS A 101 -9.92 -5.80 -9.51
C HIS A 101 -9.88 -5.41 -8.03
N ILE A 102 -10.75 -4.48 -7.64
CA ILE A 102 -10.88 -3.99 -6.26
C ILE A 102 -12.31 -4.16 -5.75
N ASP A 103 -12.45 -4.33 -4.44
CA ASP A 103 -13.70 -4.35 -3.71
C ASP A 103 -13.95 -3.00 -3.03
N VAL A 104 -14.89 -2.22 -3.58
CA VAL A 104 -15.19 -0.88 -3.09
C VAL A 104 -16.24 -0.95 -1.96
N PRO A 105 -15.93 -0.46 -0.74
CA PRO A 105 -16.86 -0.46 0.37
C PRO A 105 -18.02 0.50 0.12
N ARG A 106 -19.16 0.21 0.77
CA ARG A 106 -20.38 1.01 0.65
C ARG A 106 -21.05 1.16 2.00
N ASP A 107 -21.78 2.24 2.14
CA ASP A 107 -22.67 2.48 3.26
C ASP A 107 -24.12 2.05 2.92
N ARG A 108 -24.97 1.97 3.94
CA ARG A 108 -26.35 1.50 3.82
C ARG A 108 -27.26 2.56 3.22
N GLU A 109 -27.03 3.81 3.54
CA GLU A 109 -27.82 4.95 3.05
C GLU A 109 -27.37 5.43 1.66
N GLY A 110 -26.22 4.99 1.17
CA GLY A 110 -25.70 5.34 -0.15
C GLY A 110 -25.11 6.75 -0.26
N THR A 111 -24.81 7.37 0.88
CA THR A 111 -24.28 8.73 0.99
C THR A 111 -22.76 8.78 0.87
N PHE A 112 -22.07 7.62 0.92
CA PHE A 112 -20.62 7.58 0.76
C PHE A 112 -20.18 7.98 -0.66
N GLU A 113 -19.24 8.92 -0.73
CA GLU A 113 -18.61 9.40 -1.97
C GLU A 113 -17.09 9.22 -1.91
N PRO A 114 -16.54 8.12 -2.46
CA PRO A 114 -15.10 7.85 -2.39
C PRO A 114 -14.32 8.89 -3.19
N LYS A 115 -13.20 9.36 -2.62
CA LYS A 115 -12.36 10.41 -3.26
C LYS A 115 -11.20 9.80 -4.02
N ILE A 116 -10.56 8.75 -3.46
CA ILE A 116 -9.44 8.04 -4.10
C ILE A 116 -9.87 7.36 -5.39
N VAL A 117 -11.00 6.64 -5.36
CA VAL A 117 -11.57 5.98 -6.55
C VAL A 117 -13.00 6.44 -6.78
N LYS A 118 -13.16 7.59 -7.45
CA LYS A 118 -14.47 8.24 -7.64
C LYS A 118 -15.50 7.30 -8.27
N LYS A 119 -16.78 7.56 -7.97
CA LYS A 119 -17.91 6.83 -8.60
C LYS A 119 -17.75 6.86 -10.12
N ARG A 120 -17.94 5.71 -10.77
CA ARG A 120 -17.81 5.49 -12.23
C ARG A 120 -16.40 5.68 -12.83
N GLN A 121 -15.40 6.17 -12.07
CA GLN A 121 -14.02 6.29 -12.56
C GLN A 121 -13.40 4.92 -12.81
N ARG A 122 -12.90 4.66 -14.03
CA ARG A 122 -12.25 3.39 -14.40
C ARG A 122 -10.75 3.50 -14.57
N ARG A 123 -10.22 4.68 -14.93
CA ARG A 123 -8.79 4.90 -15.11
C ARG A 123 -8.25 5.72 -13.94
N LEU A 124 -7.15 5.24 -13.37
CA LEU A 124 -6.49 5.82 -12.21
C LEU A 124 -5.13 6.37 -12.65
N SER A 125 -5.13 7.59 -13.18
CA SER A 125 -3.90 8.31 -13.51
C SER A 125 -3.26 8.87 -12.23
N GLY A 126 -1.97 8.63 -12.03
CA GLY A 126 -1.21 9.18 -10.89
C GLY A 126 -1.49 8.51 -9.54
N VAL A 127 -2.40 7.52 -9.48
CA VAL A 127 -2.58 6.73 -8.24
C VAL A 127 -1.32 5.96 -7.90
N ASP A 128 -0.60 5.45 -8.90
CA ASP A 128 0.67 4.78 -8.68
C ASP A 128 1.67 5.72 -7.98
N GLU A 129 1.71 7.00 -8.37
CA GLU A 129 2.55 8.03 -7.74
C GLU A 129 2.10 8.33 -6.30
N VAL A 130 0.79 8.38 -6.05
CA VAL A 130 0.24 8.59 -4.71
C VAL A 130 0.53 7.38 -3.80
N VAL A 131 0.34 6.15 -4.29
CA VAL A 131 0.66 4.89 -3.60
C VAL A 131 2.16 4.83 -3.28
N LEU A 132 3.01 5.16 -4.25
CA LEU A 132 4.47 5.26 -4.07
C LEU A 132 4.84 6.34 -3.05
N SER A 133 4.16 7.50 -3.07
CA SER A 133 4.44 8.61 -2.15
C SER A 133 3.94 8.38 -0.73
N LEU A 134 2.79 7.72 -0.54
CA LEU A 134 2.27 7.29 0.76
C LEU A 134 3.20 6.25 1.40
N TYR A 135 3.76 5.35 0.59
CA TYR A 135 4.77 4.41 1.02
C TYR A 135 6.09 5.10 1.39
N ALA A 136 6.59 6.01 0.55
CA ALA A 136 7.79 6.82 0.82
C ALA A 136 7.65 7.77 2.03
N LYS A 137 6.42 8.03 2.49
CA LYS A 137 6.14 8.88 3.65
C LYS A 137 5.78 8.10 4.92
N GLY A 138 5.78 6.75 4.89
CA GLY A 138 5.56 5.91 6.07
C GLY A 138 4.11 5.87 6.59
N LEU A 139 3.14 6.42 5.87
CA LEU A 139 1.75 6.57 6.33
C LEU A 139 0.92 5.27 6.34
N THR A 140 1.47 4.16 5.85
CA THR A 140 0.79 2.85 5.83
C THR A 140 1.31 1.87 6.89
N THR A 141 2.34 2.25 7.65
CA THR A 141 2.93 1.43 8.71
C THR A 141 2.68 2.06 10.07
N GLY A 142 1.41 2.17 10.48
CA GLY A 142 0.94 2.28 11.88
C GLY A 142 1.81 2.95 12.97
N GLU A 143 2.57 4.00 12.67
CA GLU A 143 3.38 4.72 13.66
C GLU A 143 3.50 6.19 13.26
N SER A 144 2.58 7.01 13.79
CA SER A 144 2.82 8.42 14.11
C SER A 144 1.59 8.98 14.84
N ALA A 145 1.54 8.74 16.15
CA ALA A 145 0.85 9.59 17.11
C ALA A 145 1.79 9.82 18.30
N PRO A 146 2.19 11.07 18.55
CA PRO A 146 2.14 11.67 19.88
C PRO A 146 0.93 12.59 20.03
#